data_AF-A0A9D5EX06-F1
#
_entry.id   AF-A0A9D5EX06-F1
#
_cell.length_a   1.000
_cell.length_b   1.000
_cell.length_c   1.000
_cell.angle_alpha   90.00
_cell.angle_beta   90.00
_cell.angle_gamma   90.00
#
_symmetry.space_group_name_H-M   'P 1'
#
loop_
_entity.id
_entity.type
_entity.pdbx_description
1 polymer ?
#
loop_
_entity_poly.entity_id
_entity_poly.type
_entity_poly.pdbx_seq_one_letter_code
_entity_poly.pdbx_strand_id
1 'polypeptide(L)'
;MISMLRSFYLLLSTTSGMCLPLPFVNERGTVQTPQHDPIQALSKRIESLKVAKDVAGLRQLVKDAKNEWLPTKNAEYFPIILELCVAVNTTASLQPDAYKEMRELVISVIDSPDEKPAEIVGKLQLLLQGDPEYSRGELKDESWLKERRTRTERWLMVSKSIHTQFLAIPDPSGPRYFRVSPPPETGFPDGVSPSAIKDSVLRKQYEDAIEKNRRNVELYRKKRDLKDFEMYFAKNAQRQLIEAYTKAPYNTPELEQLLSASILDANTRSAIVDEVKRRIDERTTVATTPKTMPGPKPGVVTPPTAITWRTDPRLQVLISIDLASPTVEDILRELRTATQVELTRSDEIQNHAPALGSLSVRGLPAWQVMNILAESKRVEGRWEASGLGYRLLSNGTIAHISDFENQPGPIALIPGGGSDRRTAIVVILGINLGLLIVAVAYWFVRTRRSHKTGIAAATNLQPPSPSED
;
A
#
# COMPACT_ATOMS: atom_id res chain seq x y z
N MET A 1 38.45 -33.78 -31.10
CA MET A 1 38.53 -33.15 -29.77
C MET A 1 37.75 -31.85 -29.83
N ILE A 2 36.42 -31.90 -29.95
CA ILE A 2 35.40 -32.00 -28.89
C ILE A 2 35.37 -30.75 -28.01
N SER A 3 34.25 -30.04 -28.10
CA SER A 3 33.79 -28.87 -27.33
C SER A 3 34.17 -27.47 -27.84
N MET A 4 33.88 -27.19 -29.12
CA MET A 4 33.83 -25.81 -29.64
C MET A 4 32.68 -25.63 -30.66
N LEU A 5 31.47 -26.08 -30.30
CA LEU A 5 30.28 -26.01 -31.18
C LEU A 5 28.98 -26.01 -30.36
N ARG A 6 28.57 -24.85 -29.85
CA ARG A 6 27.21 -24.60 -29.34
C ARG A 6 26.81 -23.11 -29.20
N SER A 7 27.44 -22.19 -29.94
CA SER A 7 27.16 -20.74 -29.85
C SER A 7 26.56 -20.09 -31.11
N PHE A 8 26.01 -20.87 -32.04
CA PHE A 8 25.37 -20.33 -33.24
C PHE A 8 24.16 -21.19 -33.57
N TYR A 9 22.99 -20.87 -33.01
CA TYR A 9 21.64 -21.16 -33.53
C TYR A 9 20.62 -20.79 -32.46
N LEU A 10 20.09 -19.56 -32.53
CA LEU A 10 18.72 -19.13 -32.18
C LEU A 10 18.66 -17.59 -32.20
N LEU A 11 18.84 -17.05 -33.40
CA LEU A 11 18.54 -15.66 -33.74
C LEU A 11 17.60 -15.74 -34.95
N LEU A 12 16.35 -16.14 -34.68
CA LEU A 12 15.25 -16.14 -35.63
C LEU A 12 13.95 -15.83 -34.88
N SER A 13 13.52 -14.58 -35.03
CA SER A 13 12.15 -14.05 -34.92
C SER A 13 11.26 -14.55 -33.78
N THR A 14 11.32 -13.90 -32.62
CA THR A 14 10.13 -13.65 -31.80
C THR A 14 9.69 -12.21 -31.99
N THR A 15 9.09 -11.92 -33.15
CA THR A 15 8.11 -10.85 -33.22
C THR A 15 6.91 -11.32 -32.40
N SER A 16 6.97 -11.13 -31.08
CA SER A 16 5.79 -11.13 -30.22
C SER A 16 4.94 -9.93 -30.62
N GLY A 17 4.21 -10.08 -31.72
CA GLY A 17 3.07 -9.24 -32.00
C GLY A 17 2.15 -9.36 -30.79
N MET A 18 1.91 -8.24 -30.12
CA MET A 18 0.76 -8.07 -29.25
C MET A 18 -0.49 -8.24 -30.12
N CYS A 19 -0.85 -9.49 -30.44
CA CYS A 19 -2.15 -9.83 -30.94
C CYS A 19 -3.10 -9.62 -29.78
N LEU A 20 -3.76 -8.46 -29.76
CA LEU A 20 -4.99 -8.33 -28.99
C LEU A 20 -5.92 -9.45 -29.48
N PRO A 21 -6.45 -10.30 -28.59
CA PRO A 21 -7.36 -11.35 -29.01
C PRO A 21 -8.57 -10.70 -29.69
N LEU A 22 -8.74 -10.96 -30.98
CA LEU A 22 -9.98 -10.64 -31.66
C LEU A 22 -11.09 -11.45 -30.99
N PRO A 23 -12.27 -10.86 -30.72
CA PRO A 23 -13.37 -11.59 -30.12
C PRO A 23 -13.73 -12.78 -31.00
N PHE A 24 -13.67 -13.99 -30.42
CA PHE A 24 -14.12 -15.21 -31.08
C PHE A 24 -15.65 -15.13 -31.21
N VAL A 25 -16.13 -14.81 -32.41
CA VAL A 25 -17.55 -14.90 -32.76
C VAL A 25 -17.80 -16.34 -33.16
N ASN A 26 -18.57 -17.08 -32.37
CA ASN A 26 -18.99 -18.43 -32.80
C ASN A 26 -19.97 -18.32 -33.98
N GLU A 27 -20.22 -19.42 -34.68
CA GLU A 27 -21.13 -19.49 -35.85
C GLU A 27 -22.58 -19.02 -35.57
N ARG A 28 -22.96 -18.79 -34.31
CA ARG A 28 -24.27 -18.25 -33.91
C ARG A 28 -24.27 -16.75 -33.62
N GLY A 29 -23.17 -16.03 -33.87
CA GLY A 29 -23.10 -14.58 -33.69
C GLY A 29 -23.12 -14.11 -32.22
N THR A 30 -23.09 -15.03 -31.25
CA THR A 30 -22.95 -14.68 -29.84
C THR A 30 -21.47 -14.42 -29.54
N VAL A 31 -21.14 -13.18 -29.19
CA VAL A 31 -19.84 -12.82 -28.62
C VAL A 31 -19.74 -13.52 -27.26
N GLN A 32 -19.00 -14.63 -27.19
CA GLN A 32 -18.64 -15.20 -25.91
C GLN A 32 -17.67 -14.22 -25.25
N THR A 33 -18.13 -13.51 -24.22
CA THR A 33 -17.25 -12.79 -23.31
C THR A 33 -16.19 -13.78 -22.81
N PRO A 34 -14.87 -13.47 -22.93
CA PRO A 34 -13.82 -14.33 -22.42
C PRO A 34 -14.13 -14.70 -20.98
N GLN A 35 -13.84 -15.94 -20.62
CA GLN A 35 -14.13 -16.59 -19.35
C GLN A 35 -13.32 -15.94 -18.19
N HIS A 36 -13.57 -14.66 -17.91
CA HIS A 36 -12.99 -13.86 -16.80
C HIS A 36 -13.63 -14.17 -15.45
N ASP A 37 -14.56 -15.13 -15.40
CA ASP A 37 -15.30 -15.53 -14.21
C ASP A 37 -14.42 -16.05 -13.05
N PRO A 38 -13.38 -16.89 -13.25
CA PRO A 38 -12.63 -17.46 -12.12
C PRO A 38 -11.78 -16.42 -11.40
N ILE A 39 -11.15 -15.48 -12.10
CA ILE A 39 -10.33 -14.41 -11.50
C ILE A 39 -11.21 -13.47 -10.66
N GLN A 40 -12.37 -13.09 -11.17
CA GLN A 40 -13.32 -12.25 -10.43
C GLN A 40 -13.90 -12.99 -9.22
N ALA A 41 -14.20 -14.27 -9.34
CA ALA A 41 -14.65 -15.10 -8.23
C ALA A 41 -13.59 -15.18 -7.13
N LEU A 42 -12.30 -15.32 -7.50
CA LEU A 42 -11.20 -15.33 -6.54
C LEU A 42 -11.02 -13.99 -5.83
N SER A 43 -11.04 -12.86 -6.55
CA SER A 43 -10.97 -11.53 -5.92
C SER A 43 -12.12 -11.32 -4.93
N LYS A 44 -13.37 -11.65 -5.32
CA LYS A 44 -14.52 -11.60 -4.41
C LYS A 44 -14.33 -12.49 -3.18
N ARG A 45 -13.77 -13.69 -3.34
CA ARG A 45 -13.48 -14.60 -2.23
C ARG A 45 -12.42 -14.03 -1.29
N ILE A 46 -11.34 -13.47 -1.82
CA ILE A 46 -10.28 -12.82 -1.02
C ILE A 46 -10.86 -11.66 -0.20
N GLU A 47 -11.63 -10.77 -0.84
CA GLU A 47 -12.23 -9.63 -0.13
C GLU A 47 -13.24 -10.09 0.92
N SER A 48 -14.06 -11.11 0.63
CA SER A 48 -14.98 -11.70 1.61
C SER A 48 -14.24 -12.23 2.85
N LEU A 49 -13.15 -12.96 2.65
CA LEU A 49 -12.35 -13.52 3.75
C LEU A 49 -11.66 -12.42 4.57
N LYS A 50 -11.13 -11.40 3.89
CA LYS A 50 -10.52 -10.23 4.52
C LYS A 50 -11.53 -9.45 5.38
N VAL A 51 -12.73 -9.17 4.87
CA VAL A 51 -13.80 -8.48 5.63
C VAL A 51 -14.23 -9.31 6.84
N ALA A 52 -14.33 -10.64 6.69
CA ALA A 52 -14.64 -11.56 7.78
C ALA A 52 -13.48 -11.75 8.78
N LYS A 53 -12.29 -11.22 8.48
CA LYS A 53 -11.03 -11.48 9.20
C LYS A 53 -10.72 -12.99 9.32
N ASP A 54 -11.12 -13.77 8.33
CA ASP A 54 -10.90 -15.22 8.30
C ASP A 54 -9.47 -15.54 7.84
N VAL A 55 -8.54 -15.55 8.80
CA VAL A 55 -7.13 -15.85 8.55
C VAL A 55 -6.93 -17.28 8.07
N ALA A 56 -7.72 -18.24 8.56
CA ALA A 56 -7.59 -19.64 8.14
C ALA A 56 -7.99 -19.82 6.68
N GLY A 57 -9.08 -19.19 6.25
CA GLY A 57 -9.49 -19.18 4.84
C GLY A 57 -8.48 -18.50 3.92
N LEU A 58 -7.89 -17.37 4.34
CA LEU A 58 -6.83 -16.70 3.57
C LEU A 58 -5.58 -17.57 3.45
N ARG A 59 -5.17 -18.25 4.53
CA ARG A 59 -4.05 -19.20 4.53
C ARG A 59 -4.29 -20.37 3.59
N GLN A 60 -5.51 -20.93 3.57
CA GLN A 60 -5.85 -21.98 2.62
C GLN A 60 -5.72 -21.47 1.18
N LEU A 61 -6.21 -20.27 0.87
CA LEU A 61 -6.03 -19.68 -0.46
C LEU A 61 -4.57 -19.47 -0.83
N VAL A 62 -3.68 -19.16 0.12
CA VAL A 62 -2.24 -19.06 -0.14
C VAL A 62 -1.66 -20.42 -0.55
N LYS A 63 -2.10 -21.51 0.08
CA LYS A 63 -1.69 -22.88 -0.29
C LYS A 63 -2.23 -23.27 -1.65
N ASP A 64 -3.50 -23.01 -1.91
CA ASP A 64 -4.13 -23.24 -3.22
C ASP A 64 -3.39 -22.42 -4.29
N ALA A 65 -3.02 -21.16 -3.98
CA ALA A 65 -2.26 -20.32 -4.88
C ALA A 65 -0.87 -20.90 -5.19
N LYS A 66 -0.16 -21.38 -4.17
CA LYS A 66 1.17 -21.96 -4.36
C LYS A 66 1.12 -23.26 -5.17
N ASN A 67 0.15 -24.13 -4.89
CA ASN A 67 0.11 -25.49 -5.41
C ASN A 67 -0.65 -25.64 -6.73
N GLU A 68 -1.71 -24.87 -6.93
CA GLU A 68 -2.58 -24.99 -8.10
C GLU A 68 -2.39 -23.81 -9.04
N TRP A 69 -2.22 -22.61 -8.47
CA TRP A 69 -2.21 -21.39 -9.28
C TRP A 69 -0.85 -21.23 -9.95
N LEU A 70 0.24 -21.12 -9.18
CA LEU A 70 1.56 -20.87 -9.78
C LEU A 70 1.95 -21.83 -10.92
N PRO A 71 1.70 -23.15 -10.82
CA PRO A 71 2.11 -24.06 -11.90
C PRO A 71 1.35 -23.91 -13.20
N THR A 72 0.17 -23.29 -13.18
CA THR A 72 -0.78 -23.32 -14.33
C THR A 72 -0.93 -21.97 -15.03
N LYS A 73 -0.22 -20.92 -14.62
CA LYS A 73 -0.74 -19.56 -14.81
C LYS A 73 -0.03 -18.65 -15.80
N ASN A 74 -0.91 -17.88 -16.45
CA ASN A 74 -0.64 -16.75 -17.32
C ASN A 74 -0.52 -15.45 -16.50
N ALA A 75 -0.19 -14.33 -17.17
CA ALA A 75 0.03 -13.03 -16.53
C ALA A 75 -1.18 -12.47 -15.73
N GLU A 76 -2.39 -13.00 -15.93
CA GLU A 76 -3.63 -12.46 -15.38
C GLU A 76 -3.82 -12.74 -13.88
N TYR A 77 -3.08 -13.69 -13.32
CA TYR A 77 -3.24 -14.08 -11.91
C TYR A 77 -2.26 -13.43 -10.94
N PHE A 78 -1.19 -12.81 -11.43
CA PHE A 78 -0.29 -12.04 -10.58
C PHE A 78 -1.01 -10.92 -9.78
N PRO A 79 -2.00 -10.19 -10.35
CA PRO A 79 -2.80 -9.24 -9.58
C PRO A 79 -3.54 -9.89 -8.40
N ILE A 80 -4.12 -11.08 -8.60
CA ILE A 80 -4.85 -11.81 -7.56
C ILE A 80 -3.91 -12.34 -6.48
N ILE A 81 -2.73 -12.81 -6.86
CA ILE A 81 -1.71 -13.23 -5.89
C ILE A 81 -1.27 -12.04 -5.03
N LEU A 82 -1.05 -10.87 -5.62
CA LEU A 82 -0.74 -9.66 -4.88
C LEU A 82 -1.88 -9.26 -3.94
N GLU A 83 -3.14 -9.28 -4.41
CA GLU A 83 -4.33 -8.99 -3.60
C GLU A 83 -4.42 -9.93 -2.38
N LEU A 84 -4.19 -11.23 -2.60
CA LEU A 84 -4.15 -12.25 -1.55
C LEU A 84 -3.05 -11.97 -0.52
N CYS A 85 -1.82 -11.68 -0.96
CA CYS A 85 -0.71 -11.37 -0.06
C CYS A 85 -0.99 -10.09 0.75
N VAL A 86 -1.59 -9.07 0.14
CA VAL A 86 -2.01 -7.84 0.85
C VAL A 86 -3.09 -8.16 1.90
N ALA A 87 -4.07 -9.00 1.55
CA ALA A 87 -5.12 -9.42 2.48
C ALA A 87 -4.55 -10.17 3.70
N VAL A 88 -3.61 -11.10 3.47
CA VAL A 88 -2.93 -11.82 4.56
C VAL A 88 -2.11 -10.85 5.42
N ASN A 89 -1.29 -9.99 4.79
CA ASN A 89 -0.45 -9.04 5.51
C ASN A 89 -1.26 -8.07 6.39
N THR A 90 -2.45 -7.65 5.94
CA THR A 90 -3.31 -6.72 6.67
C THR A 90 -4.17 -7.40 7.75
N THR A 91 -4.59 -8.65 7.53
CA THR A 91 -5.51 -9.36 8.44
C THR A 91 -4.77 -10.19 9.48
N ALA A 92 -3.60 -10.74 9.12
CA ALA A 92 -2.88 -11.74 9.89
C ALA A 92 -1.48 -11.27 10.35
N SER A 93 -1.25 -9.94 10.40
CA SER A 93 0.05 -9.36 10.79
C SER A 93 0.57 -9.82 12.16
N LEU A 94 -0.32 -10.30 13.04
CA LEU A 94 0.01 -10.82 14.36
C LEU A 94 0.16 -12.34 14.42
N GLN A 95 -0.08 -13.07 13.33
CA GLN A 95 0.01 -14.53 13.27
C GLN A 95 1.27 -14.97 12.49
N PRO A 96 2.34 -15.42 13.16
CA PRO A 96 3.60 -15.78 12.51
C PRO A 96 3.44 -16.81 11.38
N ASP A 97 2.60 -17.82 11.58
CA ASP A 97 2.38 -18.87 10.57
C ASP A 97 1.74 -18.35 9.27
N ALA A 98 0.79 -17.43 9.39
CA ALA A 98 0.15 -16.82 8.22
C ALA A 98 1.14 -15.98 7.42
N TYR A 99 2.00 -15.24 8.13
CA TYR A 99 3.06 -14.46 7.52
C TYR A 99 4.09 -15.35 6.82
N LYS A 100 4.48 -16.47 7.45
CA LYS A 100 5.40 -17.45 6.86
C LYS A 100 4.86 -18.03 5.56
N GLU A 101 3.60 -18.47 5.53
CA GLU A 101 2.96 -19.00 4.31
C GLU A 101 2.90 -17.94 3.20
N MET A 102 2.54 -16.69 3.53
CA MET A 102 2.56 -15.57 2.58
C MET A 102 3.97 -15.32 2.04
N ARG A 103 4.99 -15.28 2.92
CA ARG A 103 6.40 -15.09 2.53
C ARG A 103 6.84 -16.17 1.56
N GLU A 104 6.54 -17.44 1.83
CA GLU A 104 6.87 -18.54 0.93
C GLU A 104 6.20 -18.39 -0.44
N LEU A 105 4.93 -17.99 -0.48
CA LEU A 105 4.22 -17.71 -1.73
C LEU A 105 4.89 -16.55 -2.48
N VAL A 106 5.16 -15.44 -1.82
CA VAL A 106 5.83 -14.27 -2.41
C VAL A 106 7.19 -14.66 -3.00
N ILE A 107 8.02 -15.38 -2.24
CA ILE A 107 9.32 -15.85 -2.71
C ILE A 107 9.17 -16.75 -3.94
N SER A 108 8.22 -17.69 -3.92
CA SER A 108 7.99 -18.58 -5.07
C SER A 108 7.56 -17.84 -6.33
N VAL A 109 6.82 -16.74 -6.20
CA VAL A 109 6.45 -15.88 -7.33
C VAL A 109 7.68 -15.12 -7.85
N ILE A 110 8.43 -14.47 -6.96
CA ILE A 110 9.58 -13.65 -7.33
C ILE A 110 10.66 -14.51 -8.00
N ASP A 111 10.95 -15.67 -7.43
CA ASP A 111 12.01 -16.57 -7.88
C ASP A 111 11.59 -17.46 -9.05
N SER A 112 10.32 -17.42 -9.50
CA SER A 112 9.90 -18.20 -10.67
C SER A 112 10.63 -17.73 -11.94
N PRO A 113 10.87 -18.60 -12.93
CA PRO A 113 11.57 -18.20 -14.17
C PRO A 113 10.68 -17.42 -15.14
N ASP A 114 9.36 -17.44 -14.96
CA ASP A 114 8.41 -16.87 -15.92
C ASP A 114 8.47 -15.33 -15.97
N GLU A 115 8.14 -14.76 -17.13
CA GLU A 115 8.01 -13.32 -17.27
C GLU A 115 6.81 -12.82 -16.44
N LYS A 116 7.10 -11.86 -15.56
CA LYS A 116 6.14 -11.32 -14.58
C LYS A 116 6.01 -9.82 -14.75
N PRO A 117 4.81 -9.21 -14.57
CA PRO A 117 4.68 -7.76 -14.55
C PRO A 117 5.56 -7.17 -13.42
N ALA A 118 6.54 -6.34 -13.78
CA ALA A 118 7.55 -5.87 -12.83
C ALA A 118 6.96 -5.07 -11.67
N GLU A 119 5.89 -4.32 -11.92
CA GLU A 119 5.16 -3.60 -10.88
C GLU A 119 4.63 -4.54 -9.79
N ILE A 120 4.13 -5.71 -10.18
CA ILE A 120 3.59 -6.70 -9.24
C ILE A 120 4.72 -7.34 -8.44
N VAL A 121 5.80 -7.77 -9.10
CA VAL A 121 6.97 -8.34 -8.42
C VAL A 121 7.59 -7.34 -7.45
N GLY A 122 7.67 -6.06 -7.83
CA GLY A 122 8.10 -4.98 -6.95
C GLY A 122 7.20 -4.82 -5.72
N LYS A 123 5.88 -4.82 -5.89
CA LYS A 123 4.94 -4.72 -4.76
C LYS A 123 5.02 -5.94 -3.84
N LEU A 124 5.18 -7.14 -4.40
CA LEU A 124 5.41 -8.37 -3.63
C LEU A 124 6.73 -8.29 -2.85
N GLN A 125 7.81 -7.82 -3.46
CA GLN A 125 9.10 -7.61 -2.78
C GLN A 125 9.00 -6.58 -1.64
N LEU A 126 8.20 -5.52 -1.82
CA LEU A 126 7.92 -4.55 -0.76
C LEU A 126 7.19 -5.17 0.43
N LEU A 127 6.31 -6.15 0.22
CA LEU A 127 5.66 -6.86 1.32
C LEU A 127 6.66 -7.64 2.18
N LEU A 128 7.73 -8.19 1.58
CA LEU A 128 8.78 -8.89 2.34
C LEU A 128 9.58 -7.98 3.29
N GLN A 129 9.51 -6.66 3.15
CA GLN A 129 10.17 -5.73 4.08
C GLN A 129 9.63 -5.85 5.51
N GLY A 130 8.34 -6.18 5.64
CA GLY A 130 7.67 -6.31 6.93
C GLY A 130 7.97 -7.60 7.68
N ASP A 131 8.93 -8.42 7.21
CA ASP A 131 9.17 -9.74 7.78
C ASP A 131 9.65 -9.63 9.23
N PRO A 132 8.87 -10.13 10.21
CA PRO A 132 9.24 -10.03 11.61
C PRO A 132 10.55 -10.75 11.92
N GLU A 133 10.83 -11.90 11.30
CA GLU A 133 12.08 -12.64 11.56
C GLU A 133 13.31 -11.82 11.15
N TYR A 134 13.19 -11.14 10.01
CA TYR A 134 14.27 -10.31 9.45
C TYR A 134 14.39 -8.96 10.16
N SER A 135 13.26 -8.28 10.40
CA SER A 135 13.23 -6.93 10.96
C SER A 135 13.55 -6.90 12.46
N ARG A 136 13.18 -7.95 13.21
CA ARG A 136 13.46 -8.06 14.66
C ARG A 136 14.83 -8.63 14.99
N GLY A 137 15.60 -9.04 13.97
CA GLY A 137 16.92 -9.65 14.19
C GLY A 137 16.85 -11.03 14.85
N GLU A 138 15.78 -11.78 14.57
CA GLU A 138 15.62 -13.16 15.07
C GLU A 138 16.58 -14.13 14.35
N LEU A 139 16.95 -13.80 13.11
CA LEU A 139 17.99 -14.51 12.36
C LEU A 139 19.38 -14.20 12.92
N LYS A 140 20.17 -15.25 13.17
CA LYS A 140 21.52 -15.16 13.72
C LYS A 140 22.55 -15.85 12.82
N ASP A 141 23.80 -15.45 12.97
CA ASP A 141 24.97 -16.15 12.41
C ASP A 141 24.86 -16.39 10.89
N GLU A 142 25.10 -17.63 10.44
CA GLU A 142 25.05 -18.01 9.03
C GLU A 142 23.67 -17.83 8.39
N SER A 143 22.59 -18.02 9.17
CA SER A 143 21.22 -17.86 8.65
C SER A 143 20.94 -16.41 8.26
N TRP A 144 21.43 -15.46 9.08
CA TRP A 144 21.37 -14.04 8.79
C TRP A 144 22.18 -13.68 7.55
N LEU A 145 23.42 -14.16 7.45
CA LEU A 145 24.30 -13.90 6.30
C LEU A 145 23.67 -14.38 4.99
N LYS A 146 23.13 -15.60 4.99
CA LYS A 146 22.46 -16.19 3.83
C LYS A 146 21.21 -15.38 3.45
N GLU A 147 20.32 -15.11 4.40
CA GLU A 147 19.08 -14.38 4.12
C GLU A 147 19.35 -12.93 3.65
N ARG A 148 20.33 -12.25 4.26
CA ARG A 148 20.75 -10.90 3.86
C ARG A 148 21.19 -10.87 2.39
N ARG A 149 22.06 -11.81 1.99
CA ARG A 149 22.53 -11.93 0.61
C ARG A 149 21.36 -12.22 -0.34
N THR A 150 20.57 -13.25 -0.06
CA THR A 150 19.46 -13.64 -0.93
C THR A 150 18.42 -12.53 -1.09
N ARG A 151 18.10 -11.79 -0.02
CA ARG A 151 17.21 -10.61 -0.12
C ARG A 151 17.79 -9.50 -0.96
N THR A 152 19.08 -9.23 -0.82
CA THR A 152 19.78 -8.22 -1.61
C THR A 152 19.75 -8.57 -3.09
N GLU A 153 20.06 -9.82 -3.43
CA GLU A 153 19.96 -10.34 -4.80
C GLU A 153 18.55 -10.17 -5.36
N ARG A 154 17.50 -10.47 -4.57
CA ARG A 154 16.10 -10.23 -4.98
C ARG A 154 15.81 -8.75 -5.20
N TRP A 155 16.22 -7.85 -4.31
CA TRP A 155 16.05 -6.40 -4.49
C TRP A 155 16.68 -5.91 -5.80
N LEU A 156 17.90 -6.35 -6.09
CA LEU A 156 18.62 -5.96 -7.31
C LEU A 156 18.01 -6.61 -8.56
N MET A 157 17.58 -7.87 -8.49
CA MET A 157 16.89 -8.57 -9.57
C MET A 157 15.54 -7.92 -9.92
N VAL A 158 14.75 -7.56 -8.92
CA VAL A 158 13.47 -6.87 -9.13
C VAL A 158 13.68 -5.46 -9.66
N SER A 159 14.69 -4.72 -9.15
CA SER A 159 15.08 -3.41 -9.71
C SER A 159 15.42 -3.53 -11.20
N LYS A 160 16.20 -4.54 -11.57
CA LYS A 160 16.53 -4.85 -12.98
C LYS A 160 15.29 -5.12 -13.81
N SER A 161 14.36 -5.95 -13.30
CA SER A 161 13.11 -6.27 -14.01
C SER A 161 12.26 -5.03 -14.27
N ILE A 162 12.10 -4.14 -13.27
CA ILE A 162 11.37 -2.87 -13.40
C ILE A 162 12.00 -2.01 -14.50
N HIS A 163 13.31 -1.79 -14.42
CA HIS A 163 14.03 -0.96 -15.38
C HIS A 163 13.95 -1.54 -16.82
N THR A 164 14.14 -2.86 -16.98
CA THR A 164 14.04 -3.52 -18.28
C THR A 164 12.63 -3.36 -18.88
N GLN A 165 11.57 -3.55 -18.08
CA GLN A 165 10.20 -3.35 -18.57
C GLN A 165 9.89 -1.89 -18.86
N PHE A 166 10.47 -0.94 -18.11
CA PHE A 166 10.35 0.48 -18.39
C PHE A 166 10.96 0.84 -19.75
N LEU A 167 12.17 0.34 -20.04
CA LEU A 167 12.84 0.55 -21.33
C LEU A 167 12.12 -0.15 -22.49
N ALA A 168 11.45 -1.28 -22.23
CA ALA A 168 10.68 -2.01 -23.24
C ALA A 168 9.39 -1.28 -23.66
N ILE A 169 8.90 -0.30 -22.88
CA ILE A 169 7.71 0.48 -23.27
C ILE A 169 8.14 1.53 -24.29
N PRO A 170 7.62 1.47 -25.54
CA PRO A 170 7.98 2.42 -26.58
C PRO A 170 7.62 3.84 -26.16
N ASP A 171 8.40 4.82 -26.62
CA ASP A 171 8.03 6.22 -26.44
C ASP A 171 6.70 6.51 -27.17
N PRO A 172 5.75 7.18 -26.50
CA PRO A 172 4.48 7.51 -27.12
C PRO A 172 4.72 8.41 -28.33
N SER A 173 4.18 8.01 -29.48
CA SER A 173 4.38 8.74 -30.74
C SER A 173 3.42 9.94 -30.83
N GLY A 174 3.95 11.16 -30.82
CA GLY A 174 3.17 12.38 -31.05
C GLY A 174 2.41 12.93 -29.82
N PRO A 175 1.66 14.02 -30.02
CA PRO A 175 0.94 14.72 -28.95
C PRO A 175 -0.21 13.88 -28.37
N ARG A 176 -0.49 14.09 -27.09
CA ARG A 176 -1.62 13.50 -26.38
C ARG A 176 -2.76 14.48 -26.34
N TYR A 177 -3.91 14.08 -26.85
CA TYR A 177 -5.09 14.92 -26.83
C TYR A 177 -6.09 14.39 -25.81
N PHE A 178 -6.64 15.28 -24.98
CA PHE A 178 -7.76 14.93 -24.11
C PHE A 178 -9.03 14.67 -24.93
N ARG A 179 -9.20 15.40 -26.02
CA ARG A 179 -10.24 15.20 -27.04
C ARG A 179 -9.58 15.24 -28.41
N VAL A 180 -9.86 14.25 -29.26
CA VAL A 180 -9.33 14.23 -30.62
C VAL A 180 -10.21 15.14 -31.49
N SER A 181 -9.58 16.01 -32.27
CA SER A 181 -10.26 16.84 -33.26
C SER A 181 -10.72 15.99 -34.45
N PRO A 182 -11.97 16.13 -34.91
CA PRO A 182 -12.38 15.51 -36.17
C PRO A 182 -11.68 16.17 -37.37
N PRO A 183 -11.70 15.56 -38.56
CA PRO A 183 -11.16 16.18 -39.77
C PRO A 183 -11.76 17.59 -39.97
N PRO A 184 -10.96 18.62 -40.31
CA PRO A 184 -11.43 20.00 -40.44
C PRO A 184 -12.63 20.16 -41.39
N GLU A 185 -12.72 19.32 -42.41
CA GLU A 185 -13.79 19.29 -43.42
C GLU A 185 -15.16 19.00 -42.81
N THR A 186 -15.19 18.40 -41.62
CA THR A 186 -16.45 18.09 -40.92
C THR A 186 -17.06 19.29 -40.21
N GLY A 187 -16.26 20.33 -39.91
CA GLY A 187 -16.71 21.53 -39.17
C GLY A 187 -17.17 21.27 -37.73
N PHE A 188 -16.96 20.06 -37.18
CA PHE A 188 -17.36 19.72 -35.82
C PHE A 188 -16.30 20.09 -34.77
N PRO A 189 -16.70 20.36 -33.53
CA PRO A 189 -15.76 20.62 -32.43
C PRO A 189 -15.07 19.32 -31.94
N ASP A 190 -13.97 19.51 -31.21
CA ASP A 190 -13.20 18.42 -30.60
C ASP A 190 -14.04 17.51 -29.69
N GLY A 191 -13.88 16.20 -29.86
CA GLY A 191 -14.56 15.18 -29.06
C GLY A 191 -16.02 14.94 -29.41
N VAL A 192 -16.48 15.40 -30.59
CA VAL A 192 -17.78 14.99 -31.15
C VAL A 192 -17.85 13.45 -31.28
N SER A 193 -19.04 12.86 -31.19
CA SER A 193 -19.18 11.41 -31.46
C SER A 193 -18.87 11.12 -32.94
N PRO A 194 -18.14 10.05 -33.28
CA PRO A 194 -17.90 9.66 -34.67
C PRO A 194 -19.19 9.49 -35.48
N SER A 195 -20.26 9.05 -34.83
CA SER A 195 -21.59 8.90 -35.45
C SER A 195 -22.19 10.22 -36.00
N ALA A 196 -21.72 11.39 -35.53
CA ALA A 196 -22.15 12.68 -36.04
C ALA A 196 -21.58 13.02 -37.43
N ILE A 197 -20.45 12.39 -37.80
CA ILE A 197 -19.81 12.58 -39.11
C ILE A 197 -20.54 11.72 -40.14
N LYS A 198 -21.33 12.33 -41.02
CA LYS A 198 -22.14 11.61 -42.02
C LYS A 198 -21.30 10.91 -43.09
N ASP A 199 -20.21 11.53 -43.51
CA ASP A 199 -19.26 10.97 -44.47
C ASP A 199 -18.54 9.77 -43.84
N SER A 200 -18.67 8.58 -44.46
CA SER A 200 -18.09 7.34 -43.93
C SER A 200 -16.57 7.33 -43.95
N VAL A 201 -15.93 8.01 -44.91
CA VAL A 201 -14.46 8.07 -45.02
C VAL A 201 -13.90 8.96 -43.92
N LEU A 202 -14.46 10.16 -43.75
CA LEU A 202 -14.06 11.08 -42.67
C LEU A 202 -14.34 10.51 -41.28
N ARG A 203 -15.46 9.77 -41.13
CA ARG A 203 -15.77 9.06 -39.87
C ARG A 203 -14.70 8.03 -39.54
N LYS A 204 -14.34 7.16 -40.49
CA LYS A 204 -13.33 6.12 -40.27
C LYS A 204 -11.97 6.72 -39.92
N GLN A 205 -11.55 7.77 -40.64
CA GLN A 205 -10.32 8.50 -40.32
C GLN A 205 -10.33 9.05 -38.89
N TYR A 206 -11.47 9.58 -38.44
CA TYR A 206 -11.61 10.08 -37.07
C TYR A 206 -11.58 8.96 -36.02
N GLU A 207 -12.25 7.84 -36.27
CA GLU A 207 -12.21 6.65 -35.41
C GLU A 207 -10.78 6.10 -35.27
N ASP A 208 -10.03 6.00 -36.37
CA ASP A 208 -8.63 5.59 -36.37
C ASP A 208 -7.76 6.58 -35.57
N ALA A 209 -8.02 7.88 -35.67
CA ALA A 209 -7.32 8.91 -34.89
C ALA A 209 -7.65 8.82 -33.38
N ILE A 210 -8.91 8.55 -33.02
CA ILE A 210 -9.33 8.30 -31.63
C ILE A 210 -8.62 7.07 -31.07
N GLU A 211 -8.60 5.98 -31.83
CA GLU A 211 -7.97 4.72 -31.42
C GLU A 211 -6.46 4.88 -31.26
N LYS A 212 -5.79 5.56 -32.19
CA LYS A 212 -4.37 5.89 -32.08
C LYS A 212 -4.08 6.74 -30.84
N ASN A 213 -4.87 7.79 -30.59
CA ASN A 213 -4.71 8.62 -29.40
C ASN A 213 -4.94 7.82 -28.12
N ARG A 214 -5.93 6.91 -28.09
CA ARG A 214 -6.19 6.01 -26.95
C ARG A 214 -4.97 5.15 -26.63
N ARG A 215 -4.38 4.48 -27.63
CA ARG A 215 -3.15 3.68 -27.48
C ARG A 215 -1.97 4.52 -26.98
N ASN A 216 -1.79 5.72 -27.55
CA ASN A 216 -0.73 6.64 -27.11
C ASN A 216 -0.92 7.10 -25.65
N VAL A 217 -2.16 7.39 -25.23
CA VAL A 217 -2.48 7.75 -23.85
C VAL A 217 -2.21 6.58 -22.90
N GLU A 218 -2.59 5.36 -23.28
CA GLU A 218 -2.32 4.14 -22.50
C GLU A 218 -0.81 3.87 -22.36
N LEU A 219 -0.04 3.94 -23.45
CA LEU A 219 1.41 3.79 -23.42
C LEU A 219 2.08 4.85 -22.54
N TYR A 220 1.66 6.11 -22.67
CA TYR A 220 2.18 7.19 -21.82
C TYR A 220 1.89 6.93 -20.35
N ARG A 221 0.65 6.55 -20.00
CA ARG A 221 0.27 6.27 -18.61
C ARG A 221 1.10 5.13 -18.07
N LYS A 222 1.18 4.01 -18.79
CA LYS A 222 1.97 2.84 -18.39
C LYS A 222 3.46 3.20 -18.17
N LYS A 223 4.04 3.98 -19.09
CA LYS A 223 5.45 4.40 -18.99
C LYS A 223 5.70 5.32 -17.79
N ARG A 224 4.81 6.30 -17.57
CA ARG A 224 4.88 7.20 -16.41
C ARG A 224 4.70 6.42 -15.11
N ASP A 225 3.65 5.61 -14.99
CA ASP A 225 3.33 4.89 -13.76
C ASP A 225 4.46 3.92 -13.39
N LEU A 226 5.08 3.26 -14.38
CA LEU A 226 6.25 2.40 -14.14
C LEU A 226 7.51 3.19 -13.76
N LYS A 227 7.73 4.38 -14.32
CA LYS A 227 8.82 5.28 -13.91
C LYS A 227 8.66 5.77 -12.47
N ASP A 228 7.47 6.20 -12.10
CA ASP A 228 7.16 6.64 -10.74
C ASP A 228 7.37 5.48 -9.75
N PHE A 229 6.94 4.28 -10.15
CA PHE A 229 7.16 3.06 -9.38
C PHE A 229 8.65 2.69 -9.26
N GLU A 230 9.43 2.80 -10.34
CA GLU A 230 10.88 2.57 -10.34
C GLU A 230 11.59 3.47 -9.33
N MET A 231 11.28 4.77 -9.35
CA MET A 231 11.85 5.74 -8.39
C MET A 231 11.49 5.38 -6.94
N TYR A 232 10.22 5.07 -6.70
CA TYR A 232 9.74 4.67 -5.37
C TYR A 232 10.42 3.38 -4.89
N PHE A 233 10.54 2.39 -5.77
CA PHE A 233 11.16 1.10 -5.47
C PHE A 233 12.66 1.25 -5.21
N ALA A 234 13.38 2.04 -6.03
CA ALA A 234 14.81 2.29 -5.87
C ALA A 234 15.15 2.92 -4.51
N LYS A 235 14.36 3.93 -4.06
CA LYS A 235 14.52 4.52 -2.72
C LYS A 235 14.36 3.48 -1.60
N ASN A 236 13.37 2.60 -1.76
CA ASN A 236 13.13 1.51 -0.81
C ASN A 236 14.24 0.46 -0.82
N ALA A 237 14.72 0.08 -2.00
CA ALA A 237 15.84 -0.83 -2.19
C ALA A 237 17.09 -0.28 -1.49
N GLN A 238 17.47 0.97 -1.79
CA GLN A 238 18.60 1.65 -1.15
C GLN A 238 18.51 1.60 0.39
N ARG A 239 17.36 1.98 0.96
CA ARG A 239 17.15 1.93 2.41
C ARG A 239 17.35 0.52 2.96
N GLN A 240 16.77 -0.49 2.31
CA GLN A 240 16.87 -1.88 2.75
C GLN A 240 18.31 -2.40 2.68
N LEU A 241 19.04 -2.11 1.61
CA LEU A 241 20.44 -2.52 1.46
C LEU A 241 21.32 -1.86 2.54
N ILE A 242 21.14 -0.57 2.79
CA ILE A 242 21.87 0.15 3.86
C ILE A 242 21.56 -0.48 5.21
N GLU A 243 20.29 -0.68 5.55
CA GLU A 243 19.90 -1.26 6.84
C GLU A 243 20.45 -2.69 7.02
N ALA A 244 20.36 -3.49 5.96
CA ALA A 244 20.82 -4.87 5.94
C ALA A 244 22.33 -4.99 6.18
N TYR A 245 23.14 -4.15 5.52
CA TYR A 245 24.60 -4.25 5.61
C TYR A 245 25.24 -3.45 6.73
N THR A 246 24.46 -2.63 7.44
CA THR A 246 24.89 -1.94 8.67
C THR A 246 24.61 -2.76 9.92
N LYS A 247 24.01 -3.94 9.81
CA LYS A 247 23.85 -4.91 10.89
C LYS A 247 25.03 -5.89 10.89
N ALA A 248 25.56 -6.19 12.08
CA ALA A 248 26.67 -7.12 12.25
C ALA A 248 26.27 -8.57 11.88
N PRO A 249 27.20 -9.41 11.38
CA PRO A 249 28.57 -9.05 10.99
C PRO A 249 28.59 -8.21 9.70
N TYR A 250 29.34 -7.10 9.74
CA TYR A 250 29.48 -6.19 8.62
C TYR A 250 30.23 -6.86 7.47
N ASN A 251 29.75 -6.71 6.23
CA ASN A 251 30.42 -7.27 5.06
C ASN A 251 30.24 -6.36 3.84
N THR A 252 30.93 -5.22 3.86
CA THR A 252 30.91 -4.25 2.77
C THR A 252 31.47 -4.80 1.44
N PRO A 253 32.52 -5.65 1.42
CA PRO A 253 32.98 -6.27 0.17
C PRO A 253 31.91 -7.12 -0.54
N GLU A 254 31.09 -7.87 0.21
CA GLU A 254 29.94 -8.60 -0.36
C GLU A 254 28.93 -7.64 -0.98
N LEU A 255 28.61 -6.52 -0.31
CA LEU A 255 27.70 -5.51 -0.86
C LEU A 255 28.26 -4.88 -2.14
N GLU A 256 29.53 -4.49 -2.14
CA GLU A 256 30.21 -3.92 -3.32
C GLU A 256 30.16 -4.90 -4.52
N GLN A 257 30.42 -6.19 -4.26
CA GLN A 257 30.31 -7.24 -5.28
C GLN A 257 28.88 -7.35 -5.84
N LEU A 258 27.87 -7.41 -4.98
CA LEU A 258 26.46 -7.51 -5.41
C LEU A 258 26.02 -6.28 -6.20
N LEU A 259 26.39 -5.08 -5.74
CA LEU A 259 26.09 -3.83 -6.43
C LEU A 259 26.79 -3.74 -7.79
N SER A 260 28.02 -4.25 -7.92
CA SER A 260 28.76 -4.23 -9.18
C SER A 260 28.08 -5.06 -10.29
N ALA A 261 27.37 -6.12 -9.92
CA ALA A 261 26.59 -6.96 -10.84
C ALA A 261 25.20 -6.38 -11.16
N SER A 262 24.80 -5.29 -10.51
CA SER A 262 23.48 -4.67 -10.68
C SER A 262 23.45 -3.62 -11.80
N ILE A 263 22.23 -3.24 -12.22
CA ILE A 263 22.00 -2.17 -13.20
C ILE A 263 22.05 -0.75 -12.60
N LEU A 264 22.27 -0.61 -11.29
CA LEU A 264 22.32 0.69 -10.63
C LEU A 264 23.49 1.50 -11.18
N ASP A 265 23.32 2.81 -11.35
CA ASP A 265 24.39 3.68 -11.81
C ASP A 265 25.53 3.79 -10.77
N ALA A 266 26.72 4.18 -11.22
CA ALA A 266 27.90 4.22 -10.37
C ALA A 266 27.74 5.14 -9.15
N ASN A 267 27.04 6.28 -9.30
CA ASN A 267 26.86 7.23 -8.20
C ASN A 267 25.95 6.65 -7.13
N THR A 268 24.85 6.02 -7.53
CA THR A 268 23.94 5.33 -6.59
C THR A 268 24.65 4.20 -5.85
N ARG A 269 25.46 3.40 -6.54
CA ARG A 269 26.24 2.32 -5.90
C ARG A 269 27.23 2.87 -4.86
N SER A 270 28.00 3.90 -5.21
CA SER A 270 28.92 4.54 -4.28
C SER A 270 28.19 5.14 -3.08
N ALA A 271 27.08 5.86 -3.30
CA ALA A 271 26.29 6.45 -2.22
C ALA A 271 25.76 5.40 -1.23
N ILE A 272 25.34 4.23 -1.69
CA ILE A 272 24.93 3.12 -0.81
C ILE A 272 26.11 2.63 0.04
N VAL A 273 27.27 2.39 -0.59
CA VAL A 273 28.47 1.86 0.08
C VAL A 273 29.01 2.85 1.10
N ASP A 274 29.11 4.13 0.74
CA ASP A 274 29.60 5.20 1.61
C ASP A 274 28.70 5.37 2.84
N GLU A 275 27.37 5.32 2.63
CA GLU A 275 26.40 5.41 3.70
C GLU A 275 26.44 4.19 4.65
N VAL A 276 26.69 2.99 4.12
CA VAL A 276 26.93 1.79 4.94
C VAL A 276 28.20 1.94 5.77
N LYS A 277 29.32 2.36 5.16
CA LYS A 277 30.60 2.58 5.85
C LYS A 277 30.44 3.61 6.97
N ARG A 278 29.84 4.76 6.67
CA ARG A 278 29.55 5.82 7.66
C ARG A 278 28.77 5.30 8.87
N ARG A 279 27.68 4.55 8.66
CA ARG A 279 26.87 4.00 9.77
C ARG A 279 27.59 2.92 10.56
N ILE A 280 28.48 2.15 9.94
CA ILE A 280 29.33 1.19 10.64
C ILE A 280 30.29 1.94 11.56
N ASP A 281 30.96 2.98 11.06
CA ASP A 281 31.91 3.80 11.83
C ASP A 281 31.23 4.49 13.02
N GLU A 282 30.01 5.00 12.84
CA GLU A 282 29.20 5.57 13.93
C GLU A 282 28.90 4.54 15.03
N ARG A 283 28.47 3.32 14.64
CA ARG A 283 28.12 2.26 15.58
C ARG A 283 29.33 1.72 16.34
N THR A 284 30.49 1.62 15.69
CA THR A 284 31.73 1.16 16.33
C THR A 284 32.32 2.24 17.25
N THR A 285 32.20 3.52 16.89
CA THR A 285 32.64 4.64 17.75
C THR A 285 31.79 4.76 19.02
N VAL A 286 30.47 4.60 18.91
CA VAL A 286 29.57 4.59 20.08
C VAL A 286 29.85 3.39 20.98
N ALA A 287 30.15 2.21 20.41
CA ALA A 287 30.46 1.02 21.20
C ALA A 287 31.80 1.11 21.98
N THR A 288 32.75 1.93 21.51
CA THR A 288 34.08 2.08 22.12
C THR A 288 34.16 3.26 23.10
N THR A 289 33.21 4.19 23.06
CA THR A 289 33.15 5.27 24.05
C THR A 289 32.85 4.65 25.43
N PRO A 290 33.77 4.74 26.41
CA PRO A 290 33.57 4.15 27.73
C PRO A 290 32.28 4.72 28.31
N LYS A 291 31.31 3.85 28.61
CA LYS A 291 30.07 4.21 29.29
C LYS A 291 30.46 5.00 30.53
N THR A 292 30.38 6.33 30.46
CA THR A 292 30.75 7.19 31.58
C THR A 292 29.88 6.75 32.73
N MET A 293 30.49 6.19 33.76
CA MET A 293 29.74 5.74 34.93
C MET A 293 28.91 6.92 35.40
N PRO A 294 27.59 6.75 35.60
CA PRO A 294 26.75 7.83 36.08
C PRO A 294 27.39 8.37 37.36
N GLY A 295 27.73 9.65 37.35
CA GLY A 295 28.21 10.35 38.53
C GLY A 295 27.24 10.15 39.70
N PRO A 296 27.72 10.30 40.95
CA PRO A 296 26.92 10.04 42.14
C PRO A 296 25.56 10.75 42.03
N LYS A 297 24.49 9.96 42.11
CA LYS A 297 23.10 10.44 42.05
C LYS A 297 22.95 11.61 43.03
N PRO A 298 22.58 12.83 42.58
CA PRO A 298 22.19 13.88 43.50
C PRO A 298 21.05 13.37 44.38
N GLY A 299 21.14 13.69 45.67
CA GLY A 299 20.35 13.10 46.75
C GLY A 299 18.86 13.01 46.40
N VAL A 300 18.30 11.83 46.68
CA VAL A 300 16.88 11.51 46.58
C VAL A 300 16.10 12.48 47.47
N VAL A 301 15.53 13.51 46.86
CA VAL A 301 14.42 14.26 47.45
C VAL A 301 13.19 13.37 47.29
N THR A 302 12.61 12.92 48.40
CA THR A 302 11.40 12.10 48.42
C THR A 302 10.30 12.81 47.61
N PRO A 303 9.80 12.21 46.52
CA PRO A 303 8.78 12.85 45.69
C PRO A 303 7.49 13.02 46.49
N PRO A 304 6.81 14.18 46.39
CA PRO A 304 5.45 14.33 46.90
C PRO A 304 4.54 13.29 46.25
N THR A 305 3.58 12.80 47.03
CA THR A 305 2.61 11.75 46.69
C THR A 305 2.11 11.90 45.25
N ALA A 306 2.44 10.92 44.41
CA ALA A 306 2.39 11.00 42.95
C ALA A 306 0.98 11.25 42.41
N ILE A 307 0.65 12.50 42.09
CA ILE A 307 -0.39 12.80 41.11
C ILE A 307 0.12 12.25 39.77
N THR A 308 -0.47 11.15 39.30
CA THR A 308 -0.16 10.65 37.96
C THR A 308 -0.61 11.71 36.95
N TRP A 309 0.24 12.06 35.98
CA TRP A 309 -0.06 13.09 34.97
C TRP A 309 -1.36 12.80 34.19
N ARG A 310 -1.81 11.54 34.15
CA ARG A 310 -3.10 11.11 33.59
C ARG A 310 -4.32 11.66 34.33
N THR A 311 -4.15 12.10 35.57
CA THR A 311 -5.22 12.64 36.43
C THR A 311 -5.12 14.16 36.62
N ASP A 312 -4.12 14.83 36.02
CA ASP A 312 -4.02 16.28 36.07
C ASP A 312 -5.17 16.92 35.28
N PRO A 313 -6.06 17.71 35.91
CA PRO A 313 -7.18 18.37 35.23
C PRO A 313 -6.73 19.26 34.07
N ARG A 314 -5.54 19.87 34.17
CA ARG A 314 -4.97 20.74 33.13
C ARG A 314 -4.63 19.97 31.85
N LEU A 315 -4.31 18.67 31.98
CA LEU A 315 -4.01 17.79 30.84
C LEU A 315 -5.23 17.06 30.28
N GLN A 316 -6.44 17.27 30.84
CA GLN A 316 -7.70 16.74 30.30
C GLN A 316 -8.29 17.59 29.17
N VAL A 317 -7.69 18.75 28.86
CA VAL A 317 -8.11 19.60 27.75
C VAL A 317 -8.06 18.82 26.44
N LEU A 318 -9.16 18.84 25.69
CA LEU A 318 -9.26 18.19 24.39
C LEU A 318 -8.56 19.06 23.34
N ILE A 319 -7.58 18.48 22.64
CA ILE A 319 -6.78 19.18 21.64
C ILE A 319 -6.97 18.57 20.26
N SER A 320 -6.75 19.41 19.26
CA SER A 320 -6.70 18.99 17.86
C SER A 320 -5.39 19.47 17.27
N ILE A 321 -4.57 18.53 16.78
CA ILE A 321 -3.25 18.79 16.21
C ILE A 321 -3.21 18.11 14.85
N ASP A 322 -2.76 18.82 13.83
CA ASP A 322 -2.56 18.29 12.49
C ASP A 322 -1.19 18.74 11.97
N LEU A 323 -0.18 17.89 12.18
CA LEU A 323 1.20 18.18 11.83
C LEU A 323 1.77 17.06 10.94
N ALA A 324 2.37 17.45 9.83
CA ALA A 324 3.15 16.56 8.99
C ALA A 324 4.60 16.49 9.50
N SER A 325 5.10 15.28 9.76
CA SER A 325 6.46 15.05 10.28
C SER A 325 6.89 15.93 11.46
N PRO A 326 6.09 16.04 12.55
CA PRO A 326 6.42 16.95 13.65
C PRO A 326 7.62 16.50 14.48
N THR A 327 8.48 17.45 14.89
CA THR A 327 9.53 17.21 15.89
C THR A 327 8.93 17.07 17.30
N VAL A 328 9.75 16.61 18.26
CA VAL A 328 9.34 16.58 19.67
C VAL A 328 8.90 17.98 20.12
N GLU A 329 9.70 19.00 19.81
CA GLU A 329 9.43 20.38 20.25
C GLU A 329 8.18 20.99 19.59
N ASP A 330 7.88 20.62 18.34
CA ASP A 330 6.62 21.04 17.71
C ASP A 330 5.42 20.53 18.49
N ILE A 331 5.43 19.24 18.87
CA ILE A 331 4.35 18.62 19.64
C ILE A 331 4.28 19.24 21.04
N LEU A 332 5.43 19.45 21.71
CA LEU A 332 5.47 20.10 23.02
C LEU A 332 4.94 21.53 22.96
N ARG A 333 5.24 22.30 21.91
CA ARG A 333 4.73 23.66 21.72
C ARG A 333 3.20 23.68 21.62
N GLU A 334 2.60 22.79 20.82
CA GLU A 334 1.14 22.69 20.72
C GLU A 334 0.51 22.30 22.06
N LEU A 335 1.12 21.35 22.78
CA LEU A 335 0.64 20.91 24.10
C LEU A 335 0.72 22.04 25.14
N ARG A 336 1.83 22.80 25.20
CA ARG A 336 1.98 23.94 26.12
C ARG A 336 0.95 25.03 25.83
N THR A 337 0.73 25.34 24.55
CA THR A 337 -0.25 26.35 24.12
C THR A 337 -1.65 25.99 24.58
N ALA A 338 -2.06 24.73 24.42
CA ALA A 338 -3.40 24.28 24.79
C ALA A 338 -3.61 24.11 26.31
N THR A 339 -2.59 23.61 27.03
CA THR A 339 -2.74 23.22 28.44
C THR A 339 -2.26 24.27 29.43
N GLN A 340 -1.45 25.25 29.00
CA GLN A 340 -0.76 26.19 29.87
C GLN A 340 0.14 25.50 30.93
N VAL A 341 0.51 24.23 30.70
CA VAL A 341 1.43 23.45 31.55
C VAL A 341 2.83 23.55 30.97
N GLU A 342 3.84 23.69 31.82
CA GLU A 342 5.24 23.65 31.39
C GLU A 342 5.65 22.22 30.99
N LEU A 343 5.89 22.00 29.71
CA LEU A 343 6.33 20.70 29.18
C LEU A 343 7.71 20.84 28.57
N THR A 344 8.67 20.10 29.11
CA THR A 344 10.07 20.11 28.68
C THR A 344 10.52 18.72 28.27
N ARG A 345 11.63 18.62 27.55
CA ARG A 345 12.30 17.35 27.23
C ARG A 345 13.66 17.27 27.91
N SER A 346 14.18 16.06 28.07
CA SER A 346 15.58 15.82 28.39
C SER A 346 16.47 16.21 27.20
N ASP A 347 17.69 16.67 27.48
CA ASP A 347 18.70 16.95 26.47
C ASP A 347 19.12 15.69 25.70
N GLU A 348 18.90 14.51 26.31
CA GLU A 348 19.14 13.19 25.70
C GLU A 348 18.18 12.86 24.55
N ILE A 349 17.02 13.52 24.47
CA ILE A 349 16.03 13.29 23.41
C ILE A 349 16.35 14.20 22.22
N GLN A 350 16.72 13.60 21.09
CA GLN A 350 17.03 14.33 19.86
C GLN A 350 15.82 15.08 19.32
N ASN A 351 16.01 16.34 18.92
CA ASN A 351 14.94 17.22 18.39
C ASN A 351 15.12 17.63 16.92
N HIS A 352 16.25 17.28 16.30
CA HIS A 352 16.50 17.61 14.90
C HIS A 352 15.72 16.71 13.92
N ALA A 353 15.13 15.62 14.42
CA ALA A 353 14.30 14.73 13.64
C ALA A 353 12.82 14.78 14.08
N PRO A 354 11.87 14.60 13.13
CA PRO A 354 10.48 14.32 13.41
C PRO A 354 10.36 13.19 14.40
N ALA A 355 9.57 13.36 15.47
CA ALA A 355 9.25 12.30 16.41
C ALA A 355 8.25 11.30 15.81
N LEU A 356 7.38 11.79 14.92
CA LEU A 356 6.31 11.03 14.26
C LEU A 356 6.33 11.33 12.76
N GLY A 357 5.90 10.38 11.93
CA GLY A 357 5.76 10.61 10.49
C GLY A 357 4.62 11.59 10.15
N SER A 358 3.51 11.50 10.88
CA SER A 358 2.44 12.51 10.92
C SER A 358 1.69 12.38 12.23
N LEU A 359 1.14 13.48 12.73
CA LEU A 359 0.27 13.50 13.91
C LEU A 359 -1.00 14.26 13.53
N SER A 360 -2.08 13.52 13.29
CA SER A 360 -3.41 14.08 13.06
C SER A 360 -4.36 13.52 14.11
N VAL A 361 -4.68 14.34 15.10
CA VAL A 361 -5.56 14.00 16.23
C VAL A 361 -6.62 15.08 16.37
N ARG A 362 -7.85 14.69 16.71
CA ARG A 362 -8.98 15.61 16.90
C ARG A 362 -9.73 15.24 18.16
N GLY A 363 -9.85 16.19 19.08
CA GLY A 363 -10.58 16.02 20.32
C GLY A 363 -9.99 14.96 21.26
N LEU A 364 -8.66 14.76 21.25
CA LEU A 364 -8.00 13.87 22.21
C LEU A 364 -7.54 14.68 23.44
N PRO A 365 -7.67 14.15 24.67
CA PRO A 365 -7.04 14.75 25.84
C PRO A 365 -5.52 14.93 25.65
N ALA A 366 -4.98 16.05 26.11
CA ALA A 366 -3.55 16.36 25.95
C ALA A 366 -2.63 15.27 26.51
N TRP A 367 -2.99 14.64 27.64
CA TRP A 367 -2.22 13.52 28.20
C TRP A 367 -2.12 12.32 27.25
N GLN A 368 -3.11 12.07 26.39
CA GLN A 368 -3.01 10.96 25.42
C GLN A 368 -1.98 11.26 24.33
N VAL A 369 -1.90 12.52 23.88
CA VAL A 369 -0.87 12.95 22.92
C VAL A 369 0.52 12.88 23.55
N MET A 370 0.65 13.24 24.84
CA MET A 370 1.88 13.02 25.61
C MET A 370 2.28 11.54 25.64
N ASN A 371 1.30 10.62 25.76
CA ASN A 371 1.55 9.18 25.75
C ASN A 371 2.01 8.69 24.35
N ILE A 372 1.34 9.14 23.28
CA ILE A 372 1.73 8.84 21.88
C ILE A 372 3.17 9.30 21.62
N LEU A 373 3.53 10.49 22.08
CA LEU A 373 4.88 11.03 21.95
C LEU A 373 5.90 10.17 22.71
N ALA A 374 5.61 9.82 23.97
CA ALA A 374 6.49 8.99 24.79
C ALA A 374 6.67 7.57 24.24
N GLU A 375 5.61 6.97 23.68
CA GLU A 375 5.63 5.63 23.07
C GLU A 375 6.18 5.63 21.64
N SER A 376 6.43 6.79 21.05
CA SER A 376 6.99 6.85 19.70
C SER A 376 8.37 6.19 19.67
N LYS A 377 8.64 5.41 18.61
CA LYS A 377 9.91 4.67 18.45
C LYS A 377 11.16 5.56 18.53
N ARG A 378 11.00 6.86 18.28
CA ARG A 378 12.10 7.83 18.27
C ARG A 378 12.38 8.43 19.65
N VAL A 379 11.40 8.36 20.55
CA VAL A 379 11.48 8.95 21.89
C VAL A 379 11.67 7.88 22.96
N GLU A 380 10.86 6.81 22.92
CA GLU A 380 10.82 5.73 23.93
C GLU A 380 11.03 6.25 25.36
N GLY A 381 10.18 7.19 25.76
CA GLY A 381 10.36 8.00 26.96
C GLY A 381 9.39 7.69 28.09
N ARG A 382 9.53 8.44 29.17
CA ARG A 382 8.56 8.52 30.27
C ARG A 382 8.44 9.96 30.76
N TRP A 383 7.28 10.31 31.29
CA TRP A 383 7.04 11.63 31.86
C TRP A 383 7.33 11.63 33.36
N GLU A 384 8.14 12.58 33.80
CA GLU A 384 8.41 12.85 35.21
C GLU A 384 7.92 14.25 35.58
N ALA A 385 7.38 14.42 36.79
CA ALA A 385 6.98 15.74 37.26
C ALA A 385 8.23 16.60 37.49
N SER A 386 8.21 17.84 36.98
CA SER A 386 9.34 18.76 37.06
C SER A 386 8.82 20.19 37.23
N GLY A 387 9.00 20.75 38.43
CA GLY A 387 8.53 22.10 38.75
C GLY A 387 7.01 22.25 38.60
N LEU A 388 6.57 23.17 37.73
CA LEU A 388 5.16 23.47 37.49
C LEU A 388 4.49 22.56 36.43
N GLY A 389 5.25 21.64 35.83
CA GLY A 389 4.72 20.72 34.82
C GLY A 389 5.51 19.42 34.74
N TYR A 390 5.84 19.00 33.51
CA TYR A 390 6.37 17.66 33.25
C TYR A 390 7.57 17.70 32.31
N ARG A 391 8.55 16.84 32.59
CA ARG A 391 9.73 16.62 31.76
C ARG A 391 9.68 15.24 31.13
N LEU A 392 9.81 15.18 29.81
CA LEU A 392 9.92 13.95 29.04
C LEU A 392 11.37 13.45 29.12
N LEU A 393 11.57 12.30 29.77
CA LEU A 393 12.87 11.65 29.91
C LEU A 393 12.97 10.46 28.96
N SER A 394 14.16 10.21 28.42
CA SER A 394 14.42 8.97 27.70
C SER A 394 14.40 7.79 28.69
N ASN A 395 13.94 6.62 28.26
CA ASN A 395 14.10 5.40 29.06
C ASN A 395 15.54 4.85 29.05
N GLY A 396 16.50 5.58 28.48
CA GLY A 396 17.92 5.20 28.43
C GLY A 396 18.26 4.27 27.25
N THR A 397 17.24 3.87 26.47
CA THR A 397 17.43 3.28 25.15
C THR A 397 17.56 4.42 24.16
N ILE A 398 18.78 4.86 23.86
CA ILE A 398 18.99 5.86 22.80
C ILE A 398 18.65 5.17 21.48
N ALA A 399 17.44 5.39 20.98
CA ALA A 399 17.04 4.97 19.65
C ALA A 399 17.82 5.81 18.63
N HIS A 400 19.00 5.33 18.22
CA HIS A 400 19.83 6.00 17.22
C HIS A 400 19.19 5.83 15.84
N ILE A 401 18.28 6.73 15.47
CA ILE A 401 17.57 6.69 14.19
C ILE A 401 18.24 7.70 13.26
N SER A 402 19.03 7.18 12.32
CA SER A 402 19.82 7.97 11.38
C SER A 402 19.01 9.07 10.68
N ASP A 403 19.60 10.26 10.56
CA ASP A 403 19.04 11.50 9.99
C ASP A 403 18.56 11.43 8.52
N PHE A 404 18.82 10.31 7.85
CA PHE A 404 18.43 10.06 6.46
C PHE A 404 16.91 9.98 6.22
N GLU A 405 16.09 9.93 7.27
CA GLU A 405 14.63 9.93 7.12
C GLU A 405 14.03 11.33 6.85
N ASN A 406 14.81 12.41 6.95
CA ASN A 406 14.31 13.80 6.93
C ASN A 406 14.68 14.64 5.71
N GLN A 407 15.24 14.06 4.65
CA GLN A 407 15.21 14.80 3.38
C GLN A 407 13.76 14.93 2.95
N PRO A 408 13.22 16.16 2.76
CA PRO A 408 11.94 16.32 2.10
C PRO A 408 12.10 15.67 0.74
N GLY A 409 11.45 14.52 0.55
CA GLY A 409 11.31 13.98 -0.79
C GLY A 409 10.72 15.07 -1.68
N PRO A 410 11.03 15.11 -2.98
CA PRO A 410 10.26 15.95 -3.89
C PRO A 410 8.79 15.68 -3.60
N ILE A 411 8.01 16.75 -3.38
CA ILE A 411 6.57 16.67 -3.13
C ILE A 411 6.00 15.79 -4.24
N ALA A 412 5.83 14.51 -3.93
CA ALA A 412 5.05 13.64 -4.76
C ALA A 412 3.66 14.23 -4.60
N LEU A 413 3.21 14.93 -5.64
CA LEU A 413 1.81 14.96 -5.96
C LEU A 413 1.38 13.50 -5.89
N ILE A 414 0.83 13.09 -4.75
CA ILE A 414 -0.02 11.92 -4.68
C ILE A 414 -0.99 12.19 -5.82
N PRO A 415 -0.99 11.40 -6.92
CA PRO A 415 -2.05 11.53 -7.88
C PRO A 415 -3.29 11.26 -7.06
N GLY A 416 -4.05 12.32 -6.78
CA GLY A 416 -5.35 12.23 -6.16
C GLY A 416 -6.10 11.23 -7.00
N GLY A 417 -6.21 10.02 -6.48
CA GLY A 417 -7.16 9.06 -6.95
C GLY A 417 -8.50 9.73 -6.73
N GLY A 418 -9.02 10.34 -7.79
CA GLY A 418 -10.37 10.84 -7.88
C GLY A 418 -11.32 9.67 -7.66
N SER A 419 -11.54 9.33 -6.40
CA SER A 419 -12.67 8.57 -5.92
C SER A 419 -13.86 9.53 -5.86
N ASP A 420 -14.37 9.95 -7.03
CA ASP A 420 -15.60 10.74 -7.09
C ASP A 420 -16.54 10.33 -8.23
N ARG A 421 -16.62 9.02 -8.46
CA ARG A 421 -17.76 8.37 -9.12
C ARG A 421 -18.33 7.17 -8.36
N ARG A 422 -17.62 6.63 -7.36
CA ARG A 422 -18.12 5.49 -6.55
C ARG A 422 -19.02 5.94 -5.39
N THR A 423 -18.79 7.12 -4.81
CA THR A 423 -19.69 7.72 -3.82
C THR A 423 -21.06 8.02 -4.43
N ALA A 424 -21.10 8.48 -5.69
CA ALA A 424 -22.36 8.68 -6.42
C ALA A 424 -23.11 7.36 -6.68
N ILE A 425 -22.41 6.27 -7.02
CA ILE A 425 -23.06 4.96 -7.28
C ILE A 425 -23.54 4.30 -5.98
N VAL A 426 -22.82 4.43 -4.86
CA VAL A 426 -23.26 3.94 -3.54
C VAL A 426 -24.45 4.75 -3.02
N VAL A 427 -24.49 6.07 -3.27
CA VAL A 427 -25.65 6.91 -2.95
C VAL A 427 -26.85 6.60 -3.85
N ILE A 428 -26.64 6.37 -5.16
CA ILE A 428 -27.72 5.99 -6.09
C ILE A 428 -28.25 4.57 -5.80
N LEU A 429 -27.40 3.60 -5.44
CA LEU A 429 -27.84 2.27 -5.01
C LEU A 429 -28.52 2.32 -3.63
N GLY A 430 -28.04 3.15 -2.70
CA GLY A 430 -28.68 3.38 -1.41
C GLY A 430 -30.06 4.01 -1.53
N ILE A 431 -30.23 4.97 -2.44
CA ILE A 431 -31.54 5.61 -2.73
C ILE A 431 -32.49 4.61 -3.40
N ASN A 432 -32.03 3.82 -4.37
CA ASN A 432 -32.87 2.81 -5.02
C ASN A 432 -33.28 1.68 -4.06
N LEU A 433 -32.39 1.25 -3.17
CA LEU A 433 -32.71 0.26 -2.14
C LEU A 433 -33.67 0.82 -1.08
N GLY A 434 -33.50 2.09 -0.69
CA GLY A 434 -34.43 2.79 0.19
C GLY A 434 -35.84 2.91 -0.40
N LEU A 435 -35.95 3.28 -1.69
CA LEU A 435 -37.23 3.36 -2.39
C LEU A 435 -37.89 1.98 -2.56
N LEU A 436 -37.10 0.92 -2.80
CA LEU A 436 -37.61 -0.45 -2.84
C LEU A 436 -38.21 -0.88 -1.49
N ILE A 437 -37.52 -0.57 -0.37
CA ILE A 437 -38.02 -0.88 0.98
C ILE A 437 -39.33 -0.14 1.27
N VAL A 438 -39.44 1.14 0.88
CA VAL A 438 -40.67 1.93 1.04
C VAL A 438 -41.81 1.36 0.18
N ALA A 439 -41.53 0.93 -1.05
CA ALA A 439 -42.52 0.31 -1.92
C ALA A 439 -43.03 -1.03 -1.37
N VAL A 440 -42.15 -1.87 -0.83
CA VAL A 440 -42.51 -3.15 -0.18
C VAL A 440 -43.32 -2.91 1.10
N ALA A 441 -42.91 -1.95 1.93
CA ALA A 441 -43.66 -1.59 3.14
C ALA A 441 -45.06 -1.04 2.80
N TYR A 442 -45.15 -0.19 1.78
CA TYR A 442 -46.44 0.32 1.28
C TYR A 442 -47.34 -0.80 0.74
N TRP A 443 -46.77 -1.74 -0.01
CA TRP A 443 -47.49 -2.92 -0.50
C TRP A 443 -48.03 -3.77 0.65
N PHE A 444 -47.23 -4.03 1.69
CA PHE A 444 -47.66 -4.76 2.89
C PHE A 444 -48.78 -4.05 3.68
N VAL A 445 -48.73 -2.72 3.79
CA VAL A 445 -49.80 -1.94 4.43
C VAL A 445 -51.08 -1.98 3.61
N ARG A 446 -50.96 -1.93 2.27
CA ARG A 446 -52.11 -1.99 1.35
C ARG A 446 -52.78 -3.36 1.36
N THR A 447 -52.03 -4.46 1.33
CA THR A 447 -52.58 -5.82 1.39
C THR A 447 -53.25 -6.10 2.74
N ARG A 448 -52.71 -5.57 3.85
CA ARG A 448 -53.38 -5.63 5.16
C ARG A 448 -54.70 -4.85 5.22
N ARG A 449 -54.81 -3.70 4.54
CA ARG A 449 -56.08 -2.97 4.46
C ARG A 449 -57.13 -3.72 3.63
N SER A 450 -56.71 -4.35 2.53
CA SER A 450 -57.62 -5.18 1.71
C SER A 450 -58.23 -6.35 2.47
N HIS A 451 -57.48 -6.98 3.38
CA HIS A 451 -58.01 -8.06 4.22
C HIS A 451 -58.98 -7.58 5.30
N LYS A 452 -58.83 -6.36 5.82
CA LYS A 452 -59.76 -5.82 6.82
C LYS A 452 -61.11 -5.40 6.22
N THR A 453 -61.16 -5.00 4.96
CA THR A 453 -62.42 -4.69 4.27
C THR A 453 -63.18 -5.93 3.80
N GLY A 454 -62.52 -7.08 3.65
CA GLY A 454 -63.20 -8.35 3.27
C GLY A 454 -63.93 -9.06 4.41
N ILE A 455 -63.53 -8.82 5.67
CA ILE A 455 -64.15 -9.47 6.84
C ILE A 455 -65.39 -8.71 7.33
N ALA A 456 -65.52 -7.42 7.02
CA ALA A 456 -66.72 -6.63 7.35
C ALA A 456 -67.93 -6.90 6.42
N ALA A 457 -67.76 -7.67 5.34
CA ALA A 457 -68.83 -7.98 4.37
C ALA A 457 -69.46 -9.38 4.56
N ALA A 458 -69.01 -10.17 5.54
CA ALA A 458 -69.46 -11.56 5.72
C ALA A 458 -70.21 -11.80 7.05
N THR A 459 -70.82 -10.77 7.64
CA THR A 459 -71.65 -10.94 8.85
C THR A 459 -72.89 -10.06 8.77
N ASN A 460 -73.75 -10.36 7.79
CA ASN A 460 -75.18 -10.03 7.84
C ASN A 460 -75.93 -10.99 6.90
N LEU A 461 -75.93 -12.27 7.27
CA LEU A 461 -76.92 -13.24 6.80
C LEU A 461 -78.12 -13.12 7.73
N GLN A 462 -79.17 -12.47 7.24
CA GLN A 462 -80.47 -12.44 7.91
C GLN A 462 -81.24 -13.72 7.51
N PRO A 463 -81.69 -14.54 8.47
CA PRO A 463 -82.47 -15.75 8.19
C PRO A 463 -83.91 -15.42 7.74
N PRO A 464 -84.59 -16.38 7.09
CA PRO A 464 -85.81 -16.13 6.31
C PRO A 464 -87.04 -15.94 7.21
N SER A 465 -87.87 -14.95 6.88
CA SER A 465 -89.19 -14.78 7.48
C SER A 465 -90.22 -15.66 6.76
N PRO A 466 -91.02 -16.46 7.47
CA PRO A 466 -92.18 -17.15 6.90
C PRO A 466 -93.46 -16.31 7.00
N SER A 467 -94.19 -16.36 5.88
CA SER A 467 -95.66 -16.31 5.66
C SER A 467 -96.50 -15.09 6.04
N GLU A 468 -97.22 -14.65 5.02
CA GLU A 468 -98.57 -14.06 5.05
C GLU A 468 -99.52 -14.83 5.98
N ASP A 469 -100.17 -14.12 6.89
CA ASP A 469 -101.63 -13.87 6.93
C ASP A 469 -101.96 -12.73 7.90
#